data_AF-A0AAV4FJN9-F1
#
_entry.id   AF-A0AAV4FJN9-F1
#
_cell.length_a   1.000
_cell.length_b   1.000
_cell.length_c   1.000
_cell.angle_alpha   90.00
_cell.angle_beta   90.00
_cell.angle_gamma   90.00
#
_symmetry.space_group_name_H-M   'P 1'
#
loop_
_entity.id
_entity.type
_entity.pdbx_description
1 polymer ?
#
loop_
_entity_poly.entity_id
_entity_poly.type
_entity_poly.pdbx_seq_one_letter_code
_entity_poly.pdbx_strand_id
1 'polypeptide(L)'
;MIAFTRQLTYTNWNGANPGGTSRRCAIFSFNRSHKGKWMDVDCNSKHPMICEIAQGSSSRLVKTAAAAAVVVVVVVVVVVKVVVEEVLVVIVIVVVVVVVIV
;
A
#
# COMPACT_ATOMS: atom_id res chain seq x y z
N MET A 1 -30.89 -13.09 -4.12
CA MET A 1 -30.83 -12.49 -2.77
C MET A 1 -29.41 -12.73 -2.25
N ILE A 2 -28.57 -11.71 -2.15
CA ILE A 2 -27.18 -11.88 -1.72
C ILE A 2 -27.19 -12.06 -0.20
N ALA A 3 -26.93 -13.26 0.27
CA ALA A 3 -26.81 -13.55 1.70
C ALA A 3 -25.42 -13.12 2.17
N PHE A 4 -25.33 -11.99 2.89
CA PHE A 4 -24.18 -11.71 3.72
C PHE A 4 -24.27 -12.63 4.96
N THR A 5 -23.69 -13.82 4.88
CA THR A 5 -23.77 -14.87 5.92
C THR A 5 -22.80 -14.66 7.09
N ARG A 6 -22.39 -13.42 7.39
CA ARG A 6 -21.50 -13.18 8.55
C ARG A 6 -22.31 -13.32 9.84
N GLN A 7 -22.15 -14.46 10.51
CA GLN A 7 -22.78 -14.73 11.80
C GLN A 7 -22.27 -13.75 12.86
N LEU A 8 -23.19 -13.23 13.68
CA LEU A 8 -22.88 -12.39 14.82
C LEU A 8 -22.39 -13.25 15.98
N THR A 9 -21.07 -13.43 16.11
CA THR A 9 -20.44 -14.27 17.15
C THR A 9 -20.02 -13.48 18.39
N TYR A 10 -20.03 -12.15 18.34
CA TYR A 10 -19.56 -11.29 19.41
C TYR A 10 -20.44 -10.05 19.53
N THR A 11 -20.73 -9.65 20.77
CA THR A 11 -21.38 -8.37 21.09
C THR A 11 -20.72 -7.71 22.29
N ASN A 12 -20.76 -6.38 22.36
CA ASN A 12 -20.17 -5.62 23.46
C ASN A 12 -21.02 -4.41 23.86
N TRP A 13 -22.30 -4.64 24.12
CA TRP A 13 -23.24 -3.57 24.42
C TRP A 13 -22.94 -2.82 25.72
N ASN A 14 -23.31 -1.55 25.74
CA ASN A 14 -23.25 -0.70 26.93
C ASN A 14 -24.53 -0.84 27.75
N GLY A 15 -24.45 -1.43 28.95
CA GLY A 15 -25.60 -1.55 29.85
C GLY A 15 -26.80 -2.23 29.20
N ALA A 16 -27.97 -1.58 29.26
CA ALA A 16 -29.24 -2.09 28.73
C ALA A 16 -29.40 -1.94 27.19
N ASN A 17 -28.32 -1.69 26.46
CA ASN A 17 -28.37 -1.69 24.99
C ASN A 17 -28.35 -3.13 24.44
N PRO A 18 -28.98 -3.37 23.28
CA PRO A 18 -29.89 -2.46 22.56
C PRO A 18 -31.20 -2.28 23.34
N GLY A 19 -31.70 -1.04 23.40
CA GLY A 19 -32.76 -0.61 24.32
C GLY A 19 -34.14 -0.38 23.70
N GLY A 20 -34.35 -0.63 22.41
CA GLY A 20 -35.69 -0.50 21.80
C GLY A 20 -35.81 -0.76 20.30
N THR A 21 -37.03 -0.64 19.76
CA THR A 21 -37.40 -1.02 18.38
C THR A 21 -37.15 0.06 17.33
N SER A 22 -36.92 1.31 17.76
CA SER A 22 -36.70 2.47 16.88
C SER A 22 -35.24 2.73 16.55
N ARG A 23 -34.30 2.28 17.40
CA ARG A 23 -32.85 2.45 17.21
C ARG A 23 -32.26 1.16 16.67
N ARG A 24 -31.90 1.16 15.39
CA ARG A 24 -31.50 -0.07 14.66
C ARG A 24 -30.06 -0.07 14.17
N CYS A 25 -29.34 1.02 14.40
CA CYS A 25 -27.92 1.11 14.07
C CYS A 25 -27.09 1.08 15.34
N ALA A 26 -25.93 0.43 15.29
CA ALA A 26 -25.00 0.36 16.41
C ALA A 26 -23.84 1.33 16.19
N ILE A 27 -23.44 2.03 17.24
CA ILE A 27 -22.21 2.82 17.24
C ILE A 27 -21.27 2.35 18.34
N PHE A 28 -19.98 2.55 18.10
CA PHE A 28 -18.93 2.31 19.07
C PHE A 28 -18.67 3.58 19.89
N SER A 29 -18.65 3.47 21.22
CA SER A 29 -18.40 4.60 22.11
C SER A 29 -16.90 4.78 22.39
N PHE A 30 -16.43 6.02 22.18
CA PHE A 30 -15.09 6.48 22.56
C PHE A 30 -15.07 7.24 23.89
N ASN A 31 -16.22 7.42 24.54
CA ASN A 31 -16.30 8.11 25.83
C ASN A 31 -15.56 7.30 26.91
N ARG A 32 -14.82 7.97 27.81
CA ARG A 32 -14.07 7.33 28.91
C ARG A 32 -14.91 6.35 29.73
N SER A 33 -16.17 6.66 30.00
CA SER A 33 -17.04 5.81 30.84
C SER A 33 -17.51 4.53 30.15
N HIS A 34 -17.52 4.49 28.81
CA HIS A 34 -18.08 3.39 28.02
C HIS A 34 -17.18 2.99 26.85
N LYS A 35 -15.87 3.24 26.98
CA LYS A 35 -14.89 3.00 25.92
C LYS A 35 -14.96 1.55 25.48
N GLY A 36 -15.09 1.32 24.18
CA GLY A 36 -15.18 -0.05 23.67
C GLY A 36 -16.60 -0.58 23.51
N LYS A 37 -17.57 0.02 24.23
CA LYS A 37 -18.95 -0.47 24.31
C LYS A 37 -19.80 0.08 23.19
N TRP A 38 -20.85 -0.68 22.85
CA TRP A 38 -21.76 -0.34 21.76
C TRP A 38 -23.05 0.26 22.29
N MET A 39 -23.63 1.19 21.55
CA MET A 39 -24.93 1.78 21.85
C MET A 39 -25.81 1.73 20.62
N ASP A 40 -27.11 1.55 20.82
CA ASP A 40 -28.08 1.69 19.74
C ASP A 40 -28.38 3.17 19.47
N VAL A 41 -28.51 3.53 18.20
CA VAL A 41 -28.85 4.88 17.74
C VAL A 41 -29.84 4.84 16.58
N ASP A 42 -30.42 5.99 16.28
CA ASP A 42 -31.14 6.19 15.03
C ASP A 42 -30.17 6.01 13.85
N CYS A 43 -30.60 5.30 12.81
CA CYS A 43 -29.78 5.12 11.61
C CYS A 43 -29.62 6.42 10.80
N ASN A 44 -30.52 7.39 11.00
CA ASN A 44 -30.48 8.66 10.28
C ASN A 44 -29.55 9.70 10.93
N SER A 45 -29.02 9.43 12.13
CA SER A 45 -28.07 10.34 12.77
C SER A 45 -26.69 10.25 12.14
N LYS A 46 -26.03 11.41 12.00
CA LYS A 46 -24.69 11.49 11.41
C LYS A 46 -23.63 11.15 12.45
N HIS A 47 -22.84 10.12 12.19
CA HIS A 47 -21.71 9.70 13.02
C HIS A 47 -20.47 9.40 12.16
N PRO A 48 -19.26 9.57 12.71
CA PRO A 48 -18.06 9.01 12.11
C PRO A 48 -18.17 7.48 11.99
N MET A 49 -17.57 6.90 10.94
CA MET A 49 -17.62 5.46 10.66
C MET A 49 -16.23 4.84 10.51
N ILE A 50 -16.15 3.54 10.74
CA ILE A 50 -14.95 2.72 10.49
C ILE A 50 -15.29 1.77 9.35
N CYS A 51 -14.41 1.69 8.34
CA CYS A 51 -14.52 0.75 7.23
C CYS A 51 -13.66 -0.48 7.51
N GLU A 52 -14.22 -1.68 7.34
CA GLU A 52 -13.48 -2.94 7.31
C GLU A 52 -13.39 -3.40 5.85
N ILE A 53 -12.18 -3.71 5.39
CA ILE A 53 -11.95 -4.31 4.06
C ILE A 53 -11.38 -5.71 4.24
N ALA A 54 -11.77 -6.63 3.37
CA ALA A 54 -11.18 -7.97 3.37
C ALA A 54 -9.67 -7.87 3.11
N GLN A 55 -8.89 -8.60 3.90
CA GLN A 55 -7.45 -8.68 3.71
C GLN A 55 -7.16 -9.17 2.27
N GLY A 56 -6.31 -8.45 1.55
CA GLY A 56 -6.02 -8.69 0.12
C GLY A 56 -6.88 -7.89 -0.88
N SER A 57 -7.89 -7.16 -0.41
CA SER A 57 -8.68 -6.22 -1.25
C SER A 57 -8.12 -4.81 -1.31
N SER A 58 -6.95 -4.57 -0.68
CA SER A 58 -6.21 -3.34 -0.91
C SER A 58 -5.85 -3.31 -2.39
N SER A 59 -6.54 -2.45 -3.14
CA SER A 59 -6.13 -2.07 -4.49
C SER A 59 -4.63 -1.86 -4.42
N ARG A 60 -3.86 -2.65 -5.17
CA ARG A 60 -2.49 -2.30 -5.46
C ARG A 60 -2.60 -0.91 -6.08
N LEU A 61 -2.39 0.14 -5.28
CA LEU A 61 -1.94 1.40 -5.80
C LEU A 61 -0.52 1.07 -6.24
N VAL A 62 -0.42 0.40 -7.39
CA VAL A 62 0.85 0.18 -8.04
C VAL A 62 1.28 1.59 -8.39
N LYS A 63 2.09 2.19 -7.51
CA LYS A 63 2.91 3.34 -7.85
C LYS A 63 3.97 2.87 -8.85
N THR A 64 3.58 2.29 -9.98
CA THR A 64 4.48 1.98 -11.09
C THR A 64 4.63 3.24 -11.91
N ALA A 65 5.55 4.09 -11.45
CA ALA A 65 6.09 5.19 -12.25
C ALA A 65 7.63 5.16 -12.25
N ALA A 66 8.25 3.99 -12.10
CA ALA A 66 9.71 3.86 -11.99
C ALA A 66 10.35 2.92 -13.02
N ALA A 67 9.66 2.56 -14.11
CA ALA A 67 10.26 1.70 -15.15
C ALA A 67 11.18 2.50 -16.10
N ALA A 68 10.74 3.67 -16.57
CA ALA A 68 11.47 4.43 -17.59
C ALA A 68 12.82 4.97 -17.07
N ALA A 69 12.87 5.58 -15.89
CA ALA A 69 14.10 6.13 -15.34
C ALA A 69 15.17 5.06 -15.07
N VAL A 70 14.77 3.88 -14.60
CA VAL A 70 15.69 2.77 -14.34
C VAL A 70 16.29 2.22 -15.64
N VAL A 71 15.48 2.07 -16.69
CA VAL A 71 15.96 1.61 -18.00
C VAL A 71 16.97 2.60 -18.59
N VAL A 72 16.69 3.91 -18.54
CA VAL A 72 17.64 4.92 -19.05
C VAL A 72 18.96 4.88 -18.27
N VAL A 73 18.93 4.81 -16.94
CA VAL A 73 20.14 4.74 -16.12
C VAL A 73 20.94 3.48 -16.42
N VAL A 74 20.30 2.32 -16.52
CA VAL A 74 20.97 1.04 -16.84
C VAL A 74 21.60 1.11 -18.23
N VAL A 75 20.88 1.60 -19.25
CA VAL A 75 21.40 1.73 -20.62
C VAL A 75 22.61 2.68 -20.65
N VAL A 76 22.53 3.84 -20.01
CA VAL A 76 23.64 4.80 -19.95
C VAL A 76 24.85 4.18 -19.26
N VAL A 77 24.68 3.53 -18.11
CA VAL A 77 25.79 2.90 -17.37
C VAL A 77 26.45 1.78 -18.18
N VAL A 78 25.66 0.94 -18.85
CA VAL A 78 26.18 -0.15 -19.68
C VAL A 78 26.93 0.40 -20.89
N VAL A 79 26.35 1.37 -21.61
CA VAL A 79 27.00 1.98 -22.79
C VAL A 79 28.29 2.67 -22.41
N VAL A 80 28.31 3.47 -21.33
CA VAL A 80 29.51 4.16 -20.88
C VAL A 80 30.61 3.17 -20.49
N LYS A 81 30.28 2.09 -19.76
CA LYS A 81 31.29 1.08 -19.39
C LYS A 81 31.86 0.37 -20.62
N VAL A 82 31.00 -0.09 -21.54
CA VAL A 82 31.44 -0.79 -22.76
C VAL A 82 32.32 0.13 -23.61
N VAL A 83 31.91 1.38 -23.83
CA VAL A 83 32.70 2.33 -24.63
C VAL A 83 34.03 2.64 -23.95
N VAL A 84 34.07 2.80 -22.63
CA VAL A 84 35.31 3.05 -21.89
C VAL A 84 36.26 1.85 -21.98
N GLU A 85 35.75 0.63 -21.84
CA GLU A 85 36.58 -0.58 -21.89
C GLU A 85 37.17 -0.80 -23.29
N GLU A 86 36.36 -0.67 -24.34
CA GLU A 86 36.82 -0.78 -25.73
C GLU A 86 37.84 0.32 -26.09
N VAL A 87 37.56 1.58 -25.73
CA VAL A 87 38.47 2.71 -26.03
C VAL A 87 39.77 2.58 -25.25
N LEU A 88 39.73 2.15 -23.98
CA LEU A 88 40.93 1.92 -23.19
C LEU A 88 41.78 0.79 -23.79
N VAL A 89 41.15 -0.30 -24.24
CA VAL A 89 41.84 -1.40 -24.92
C VAL A 89 42.52 -0.91 -26.20
N VAL A 90 41.85 -0.12 -27.03
CA VAL A 90 42.45 0.45 -28.25
C VAL A 90 43.61 1.39 -27.92
N ILE A 91 43.46 2.28 -26.94
CA ILE A 91 44.53 3.21 -26.52
C ILE A 91 45.75 2.41 -26.03
N VAL A 92 45.54 1.40 -25.18
CA VAL A 92 46.63 0.56 -24.66
C VAL A 92 47.33 -0.18 -25.80
N ILE A 93 46.58 -0.77 -26.75
CA ILE A 93 47.15 -1.44 -27.92
C ILE A 93 48.01 -0.45 -28.72
N VAL A 94 47.50 0.73 -29.04
CA VAL A 94 48.23 1.75 -29.82
C VAL A 94 49.51 2.17 -29.09
N VAL A 95 49.44 2.45 -27.78
CA VAL A 95 50.62 2.82 -26.99
C VAL A 95 51.66 1.70 -26.99
N VAL A 96 51.24 0.45 -26.77
CA VAL A 96 52.15 -0.72 -26.80
C VAL A 96 52.81 -0.85 -28.17
N VAL A 97 52.03 -0.74 -29.26
CA VAL A 97 52.54 -0.82 -30.63
C VAL A 97 53.56 0.29 -30.90
N VAL A 98 53.29 1.53 -30.51
CA VAL A 98 54.22 2.65 -30.69
C VAL A 98 55.51 2.46 -29.87
N VAL A 99 55.41 2.03 -28.62
CA VAL A 99 56.57 1.82 -27.73
C VAL A 99 57.44 0.63 -28.18
N VAL A 100 56.86 -0.38 -28.83
CA VAL A 100 57.61 -1.54 -29.33
C VAL A 100 58.23 -1.27 -30.71
N ILE A 101 57.64 -0.38 -31.51
CA ILE A 101 58.12 -0.04 -32.86
C ILE A 101 59.19 1.07 -32.85
N VAL A 102 59.23 1.92 -31.82
CA VAL A 102 60.25 2.97 -31.63
C VAL A 102 61.40 2.45 -30.75
#